data_AF-A0AAD6L046-F1
#
_entry.id   AF-A0AAD6L046-F1
#
_cell.length_a   1.000
_cell.length_b   1.000
_cell.length_c   1.000
_cell.angle_alpha   90.00
_cell.angle_beta   90.00
_cell.angle_gamma   90.00
#
_symmetry.space_group_name_H-M   'P 1'
#
loop_
_entity.id
_entity.type
_entity.pdbx_description
1 polymer ?
#
loop_
_entity_poly.entity_id
_entity_poly.type
_entity_poly.pdbx_seq_one_letter_code
_entity_poly.pdbx_strand_id
1 'polypeptide(L)'
;MAGEWIFLEMEVARWTANLGGCGPNVDTDPSPNNVKMLIGSAEEMLKQKNVESVLFGGKRIGEQSNFEKLDWFAEQLVLEHQRRSCRIAPTVAFKQAATKTT
;
A
#
# COMPACT_ATOMS: atom_id res chain seq x y z
N MET A 1 13.97 2.28 21.42
CA MET A 1 13.63 1.86 20.05
C MET A 1 12.86 0.52 19.98
N ALA A 2 12.24 0.06 21.09
CA ALA A 2 11.42 -1.16 21.09
C ALA A 2 9.91 -0.88 20.93
N GLY A 3 9.47 0.38 21.09
CA GLY A 3 8.05 0.75 21.06
C GLY A 3 7.45 0.88 19.66
N GLU A 4 8.25 1.17 18.64
CA GLU A 4 7.78 1.32 17.24
C GLU A 4 7.37 -0.02 16.63
N TRP A 5 8.09 -1.10 16.96
CA TRP A 5 7.80 -2.46 16.49
C TRP A 5 6.52 -3.04 17.08
N ILE A 6 6.29 -2.83 18.38
CA ILE A 6 5.07 -3.29 19.07
C ILE A 6 3.83 -2.57 18.55
N PHE A 7 3.96 -1.28 18.20
CA PHE A 7 2.86 -0.49 17.65
C PHE A 7 2.45 -0.98 16.25
N LEU A 8 3.42 -1.27 15.38
CA LEU A 8 3.20 -1.86 14.06
C LEU A 8 2.60 -3.28 14.15
N GLU A 9 3.09 -4.13 15.07
CA GLU A 9 2.51 -5.46 15.30
C GLU A 9 1.06 -5.39 15.78
N MET A 10 0.73 -4.51 16.73
CA MET A 10 -0.65 -4.33 17.21
C MET A 10 -1.58 -3.75 16.14
N GLU A 11 -1.07 -2.99 15.17
CA GLU A 11 -1.86 -2.41 14.08
C GLU A 11 -2.11 -3.42 12.95
N VAL A 12 -1.10 -4.21 12.57
CA VAL A 12 -1.25 -5.37 11.67
C VAL A 12 -2.21 -6.39 12.29
N ALA A 13 -2.04 -6.72 13.58
CA ALA A 13 -2.92 -7.66 14.29
C ALA A 13 -4.38 -7.16 14.39
N ARG A 14 -4.61 -5.84 14.42
CA ARG A 14 -5.96 -5.25 14.45
C ARG A 14 -6.58 -5.16 13.06
N TRP A 15 -5.78 -4.99 12.01
CA TRP A 15 -6.22 -5.12 10.62
C TRP A 15 -6.64 -6.57 10.33
N THR A 16 -5.85 -7.56 10.76
CA THR A 16 -6.21 -8.98 10.69
C THR A 16 -7.38 -9.37 11.60
N ALA A 17 -7.60 -8.67 12.73
CA ALA A 17 -8.75 -8.94 13.60
C ALA A 17 -10.08 -8.40 13.06
N ASN A 18 -10.05 -7.33 12.24
CA ASN A 18 -11.23 -6.85 11.52
C ASN A 18 -11.61 -7.74 10.32
N LEU A 19 -10.65 -8.50 9.78
CA LEU A 19 -10.91 -9.66 8.94
C LEU A 19 -11.42 -10.79 9.83
N GLY A 20 -12.69 -10.73 10.23
CA GLY A 20 -13.31 -11.72 11.10
C GLY A 20 -12.96 -13.15 10.64
N GLY A 21 -12.24 -13.88 11.49
CA GLY A 21 -12.06 -15.33 11.36
C GLY A 21 -11.22 -15.85 10.19
N CYS A 22 -10.31 -15.08 9.60
CA CYS A 22 -9.40 -15.63 8.59
C CYS A 22 -8.21 -16.34 9.26
N GLY A 23 -8.35 -17.65 9.48
CA GLY A 23 -7.22 -18.54 9.76
C GLY A 23 -6.55 -18.97 8.45
N PRO A 24 -5.30 -19.49 8.49
CA PRO A 24 -4.50 -19.83 7.30
C PRO A 24 -5.15 -20.85 6.33
N ASN A 25 -6.25 -21.49 6.74
CA ASN A 25 -7.03 -22.44 5.93
C ASN A 25 -8.13 -21.76 5.09
N VAL A 26 -8.62 -20.60 5.49
CA VAL A 26 -9.75 -19.91 4.85
C VAL A 26 -9.30 -19.18 3.58
N ASP A 27 -8.11 -18.58 3.58
CA ASP A 27 -7.62 -17.79 2.43
C ASP A 27 -7.18 -18.65 1.23
N THR A 28 -7.01 -19.97 1.42
CA THR A 28 -6.53 -20.91 0.38
C THR A 28 -7.64 -21.82 -0.16
N ASP A 29 -8.84 -21.83 0.44
CA ASP A 29 -9.96 -22.64 -0.06
C ASP A 29 -10.58 -22.00 -1.32
N PRO A 30 -10.50 -22.64 -2.50
CA PRO A 30 -11.08 -22.10 -3.73
C PRO A 30 -12.60 -22.37 -3.84
N SER A 31 -13.25 -22.89 -2.79
CA SER A 31 -14.69 -23.17 -2.84
C SER A 31 -15.48 -21.93 -3.24
N PRO A 32 -16.49 -22.05 -4.13
CA PRO A 32 -17.23 -20.88 -4.63
C PRO A 32 -17.88 -20.05 -3.53
N ASN A 33 -18.29 -20.69 -2.43
CA ASN A 33 -18.88 -20.00 -1.28
C ASN A 33 -17.83 -19.17 -0.53
N ASN A 34 -16.62 -19.71 -0.34
CA ASN A 34 -15.53 -18.99 0.32
C ASN A 34 -15.08 -17.79 -0.52
N VAL A 35 -14.89 -17.99 -1.83
CA VAL A 35 -14.56 -16.91 -2.77
C VAL A 35 -15.60 -15.79 -2.73
N LYS A 36 -16.89 -16.13 -2.75
CA LYS A 36 -17.98 -15.14 -2.66
C LYS A 36 -17.92 -14.35 -1.34
N MET A 37 -17.62 -15.03 -0.24
CA MET A 37 -17.51 -14.39 1.08
C MET A 37 -16.32 -13.42 1.11
N LEU A 38 -15.14 -13.86 0.67
CA LEU A 38 -13.91 -13.06 0.63
C LEU A 38 -14.06 -11.83 -0.28
N ILE A 39 -14.71 -11.98 -1.45
CA ILE A 39 -15.03 -10.86 -2.33
C ILE A 39 -15.91 -9.84 -1.60
N GLY A 40 -16.98 -10.29 -0.93
CA GLY A 40 -17.84 -9.40 -0.15
C GLY A 40 -17.08 -8.68 0.97
N SER A 41 -16.18 -9.37 1.66
CA SER A 41 -15.31 -8.76 2.67
C SER A 41 -14.36 -7.72 2.08
N ALA A 42 -13.79 -7.97 0.90
CA ALA A 42 -12.93 -7.03 0.20
C ALA A 42 -13.71 -5.79 -0.28
N GLU A 43 -14.93 -5.96 -0.78
CA GLU A 43 -15.82 -4.84 -1.14
C GLU A 43 -16.16 -3.95 0.06
N GLU A 44 -16.44 -4.54 1.22
CA GLU A 44 -16.67 -3.78 2.44
C GLU A 44 -15.39 -3.08 2.92
N MET A 45 -14.23 -3.73 2.82
CA MET A 45 -12.93 -3.12 3.13
C MET A 45 -12.66 -1.88 2.27
N LEU A 46 -13.01 -1.92 0.98
CA LEU A 46 -12.81 -0.79 0.06
C LEU A 46 -13.64 0.44 0.45
N LYS A 47 -14.84 0.24 1.04
CA LYS A 47 -15.73 1.31 1.47
C LYS A 47 -15.31 1.97 2.80
N GLN A 48 -14.47 1.30 3.59
CA GLN A 48 -14.00 1.84 4.86
C GLN A 48 -13.12 3.07 4.65
N LYS A 49 -13.23 4.05 5.56
CA LYS A 49 -12.29 5.18 5.63
C LYS A 49 -10.89 4.68 5.89
N ASN A 50 -9.92 5.21 5.14
CA ASN A 50 -8.53 4.87 5.27
C ASN A 50 -8.05 5.14 6.70
N VAL A 51 -7.22 4.24 7.22
CA VAL A 51 -6.58 4.41 8.51
C VAL A 51 -5.11 4.65 8.27
N GLU A 52 -4.57 5.70 8.88
CA GLU A 52 -3.16 6.05 8.80
C GLU A 52 -2.52 5.96 10.17
N SER A 53 -1.31 5.39 10.21
CA SER A 53 -0.44 5.51 11.36
C SER A 53 0.38 6.79 11.24
N VAL A 54 0.30 7.64 12.27
CA VAL A 54 1.04 8.89 12.34
C VAL A 54 2.13 8.73 13.40
N LEU A 55 3.39 9.00 13.03
CA LEU A 55 4.51 8.90 13.95
C LEU A 55 4.27 9.84 15.15
N PHE A 56 4.28 9.28 16.36
CA PHE A 56 3.90 9.93 17.63
C PHE A 56 2.44 10.41 17.76
N GLY A 57 1.62 10.25 16.73
CA GLY A 57 0.19 10.62 16.72
C GLY A 57 -0.78 9.43 16.82
N GLY A 58 -0.26 8.21 16.77
CA GLY A 58 -1.07 7.00 16.82
C GLY A 58 -1.90 6.80 15.55
N LYS A 59 -3.06 6.15 15.70
CA LYS A 59 -3.98 5.82 14.61
C LYS A 59 -4.89 7.01 14.29
N ARG A 60 -4.93 7.43 13.03
CA ARG A 60 -5.84 8.48 12.54
C ARG A 60 -6.74 7.92 11.44
N ILE A 61 -8.03 8.25 11.49
CA ILE A 61 -8.96 7.93 10.41
C ILE A 61 -8.88 9.06 9.38
N GLY A 62 -8.50 8.72 8.16
CA GLY A 62 -8.45 9.62 7.02
C GLY A 62 -9.84 10.01 6.52
N GLU A 63 -9.88 11.03 5.67
CA GLU A 63 -11.14 11.56 5.13
C GLU A 63 -11.67 10.69 3.98
N GLN A 64 -10.75 10.17 3.16
CA GLN A 64 -11.01 9.32 2.01
C GLN A 64 -11.17 7.85 2.40
N SER A 65 -12.00 7.14 1.64
CA SER A 65 -12.11 5.68 1.66
C SER A 65 -10.86 5.00 1.07
N ASN A 66 -10.71 3.72 1.38
CA ASN A 66 -9.67 2.89 0.78
C ASN A 66 -9.80 2.84 -0.76
N PHE A 67 -11.03 2.78 -1.27
CA PHE A 67 -11.32 2.84 -2.70
C PHE A 67 -10.82 4.13 -3.35
N GLU A 68 -11.21 5.29 -2.82
CA GLU A 68 -10.83 6.60 -3.37
C GLU A 68 -9.30 6.78 -3.39
N LYS A 69 -8.62 6.27 -2.36
CA LYS A 69 -7.16 6.31 -2.29
C LYS A 69 -6.51 5.43 -3.37
N LEU A 70 -7.03 4.22 -3.58
CA LEU A 70 -6.54 3.32 -4.63
C LEU A 70 -6.80 3.86 -6.03
N ASP A 71 -7.96 4.48 -6.25
CA ASP A 71 -8.34 5.11 -7.51
C ASP A 71 -7.36 6.24 -7.86
N TRP A 72 -7.10 7.14 -6.91
CA TRP A 72 -6.09 8.19 -7.06
C TRP A 72 -4.69 7.63 -7.35
N PHE A 73 -4.28 6.56 -6.65
CA PHE A 73 -2.99 5.91 -6.89
C PHE A 73 -2.89 5.32 -8.29
N ALA A 74 -3.97 4.73 -8.82
CA ALA A 74 -4.01 4.18 -10.16
C ALA A 74 -3.80 5.27 -11.21
N GLU A 75 -4.41 6.45 -11.04
CA GLU A 75 -4.19 7.60 -11.91
C GLU A 75 -2.73 8.05 -11.91
N GLN A 76 -2.12 8.20 -10.71
CA GLN A 76 -0.71 8.58 -10.60
C GLN A 76 0.23 7.56 -11.27
N LEU A 77 -0.09 6.26 -11.15
CA LEU A 77 0.69 5.20 -11.77
C LEU A 77 0.65 5.27 -13.30
N VAL A 78 -0.52 5.54 -13.88
CA VAL A 78 -0.69 5.73 -15.33
C VAL A 78 0.12 6.94 -15.81
N LEU A 79 0.01 8.07 -15.11
CA LEU A 79 0.76 9.30 -15.44
C LEU A 79 2.29 9.07 -15.39
N GLU A 80 2.78 8.40 -14.35
CA GLU A 80 4.21 8.07 -14.24
C GLU A 80 4.65 7.10 -15.33
N HIS A 81 3.83 6.08 -15.65
CA HIS A 81 4.12 5.17 -16.76
C HIS A 81 4.23 5.92 -18.09
N GLN A 82 3.33 6.86 -18.37
CA GLN A 82 3.40 7.70 -19.57
C GLN A 82 4.67 8.57 -19.58
N ARG A 83 5.01 9.21 -18.45
CA ARG A 83 6.22 10.03 -18.33
C ARG A 83 7.49 9.22 -18.59
N ARG A 84 7.55 7.98 -18.12
CA ARG A 84 8.68 7.07 -18.38
C ARG A 84 8.67 6.54 -19.81
N SER A 85 7.50 6.27 -20.38
CA SER A 85 7.36 5.74 -21.74
C SER A 85 7.77 6.75 -22.82
N CYS A 86 7.59 8.05 -22.57
CA CYS A 86 8.06 9.12 -23.47
C CYS A 86 9.56 9.46 -23.30
N ARG A 87 10.30 8.76 -22.43
CA ARG A 87 11.71 9.06 -22.15
C ARG A 87 12.61 8.19 -23.04
N ILE A 88 13.19 8.80 -24.08
CA ILE A 88 14.05 8.13 -25.09
C ILE A 88 15.35 7.53 -24.50
N ALA A 89 15.79 7.98 -23.32
CA ALA A 89 16.77 7.27 -22.47
C ALA A 89 16.82 7.91 -21.08
N PRO A 90 17.23 7.20 -20.01
CA PRO A 90 17.69 7.84 -18.79
C PRO A 90 18.87 8.75 -19.17
N THR A 91 18.77 10.06 -18.91
CA THR A 91 19.91 10.95 -19.09
C THR A 91 20.97 10.59 -18.05
N VAL A 92 21.94 9.77 -18.46
CA VAL A 92 23.13 9.46 -17.67
C VAL A 92 24.21 10.43 -18.12
N ALA A 93 24.50 11.44 -17.31
CA ALA A 93 25.67 12.29 -17.51
C ALA A 93 26.86 11.59 -16.84
N PHE A 94 27.85 11.19 -17.62
CA PHE A 94 29.14 10.78 -17.07
C PHE A 94 29.83 12.02 -16.50
N LYS A 95 29.97 12.07 -15.17
CA LYS A 95 30.73 13.12 -14.50
C LYS A 95 32.21 12.90 -14.81
N GLN A 96 32.77 13.66 -15.75
CA GLN A 96 34.21 13.72 -15.96
C GLN A 96 34.86 14.44 -14.77
N ALA A 97 35.76 13.75 -14.07
CA ALA A 97 36.64 14.40 -13.11
C ALA A 97 37.68 15.22 -13.89
N ALA A 98 37.85 16.49 -13.52
CA ALA A 98 38.85 17.35 -14.14
C ALA A 98 40.25 16.75 -13.98
N THR A 99 40.92 16.46 -15.10
CA THR A 99 42.30 15.99 -15.12
C THR A 99 43.22 17.13 -14.66
N LYS A 100 43.88 16.95 -13.52
CA LYS A 100 44.90 17.88 -13.04
C LYS A 100 46.10 17.76 -13.97
N THR A 101 46.41 18.82 -14.71
CA THR A 101 47.62 18.92 -15.52
C THR A 101 48.78 19.21 -14.56
N THR A 102 49.81 18.37 -14.55
CA THR A 102 51.09 18.61 -13.87
C THR A 102 52.15 18.79 -14.95
#